data_AF-A0ABD4KVP5-F1
#
_entry.id   AF-A0ABD4KVP5-F1
#
_cell.length_a   1.000
_cell.length_b   1.000
_cell.length_c   1.000
_cell.angle_alpha   90.00
_cell.angle_beta   90.00
_cell.angle_gamma   90.00
#
_symmetry.space_group_name_H-M   'P 1'
#
loop_
_entity.id
_entity.type
_entity.pdbx_description
1 polymer ?
#
loop_
_entity_poly.entity_id
_entity_poly.type
_entity_poly.pdbx_seq_one_letter_code
_entity_poly.pdbx_strand_id
1 'polypeptide(L)'
;ASALVIVSGTSKTSTISYVLSLRPMVLIGRLSYSLYLWHWPVLAFYRYYFISFTIVDAIICGVITVILSFASWLWVENPLRHAQIGKRWVYLFYLILPIGCSVVIAKQIVAQDGYPTRFSDSVQAIFSQSAYTFDDNKNHRMQIVDSYPFESPVIGDIEQP
;
A
#
# COMPACT_ATOMS: atom_id res chain seq x y z
N ALA A 1 12.95 13.87 24.70
CA ALA A 1 11.66 14.57 24.69
C ALA A 1 10.50 13.65 25.06
N SER A 2 10.30 12.52 24.37
CA SER A 2 9.16 11.61 24.59
C SER A 2 9.10 10.99 26.00
N ALA A 3 10.25 10.67 26.59
CA ALA A 3 10.33 10.13 27.96
C ALA A 3 9.87 11.14 29.03
N LEU A 4 10.16 12.43 28.86
CA LEU A 4 9.75 13.50 29.78
C LEU A 4 8.23 13.69 29.79
N VAL A 5 7.58 13.53 28.63
CA VAL A 5 6.11 13.61 28.52
C VAL A 5 5.44 12.45 29.27
N ILE A 6 5.98 11.24 29.16
CA ILE A 6 5.46 10.05 29.85
C ILE A 6 5.62 10.20 31.37
N VAL A 7 6.78 10.68 31.84
CA VAL A 7 7.02 10.93 33.27
C VAL A 7 6.09 12.03 33.80
N SER A 8 5.86 13.11 33.04
CA SER A 8 4.91 14.16 33.45
C SER A 8 3.45 13.70 33.59
N GLY A 9 3.09 12.59 32.92
CA GLY A 9 1.77 11.97 33.03
C GLY A 9 1.58 11.12 34.31
N THR A 10 2.66 10.78 35.01
CA THR A 10 2.58 10.02 36.28
C THR A 10 2.23 10.91 37.48
N SER A 11 2.49 12.21 37.38
CA SER A 11 2.00 13.23 38.30
C SER A 11 0.51 13.47 38.06
N LYS A 12 -0.34 12.93 38.95
CA LYS A 12 -1.81 12.90 38.91
C LYS A 12 -2.55 14.24 38.68
N THR A 13 -1.88 15.37 38.52
CA THR A 13 -2.48 16.72 38.42
C THR A 13 -1.65 17.71 37.59
N SER A 14 -1.22 17.35 36.38
CA SER A 14 -0.72 18.36 35.42
C SER A 14 -1.88 18.99 34.66
N THR A 15 -1.96 20.32 34.66
CA THR A 15 -2.92 21.14 33.87
C THR A 15 -2.96 20.73 32.40
N ILE A 16 -1.83 20.29 31.85
CA ILE A 16 -1.71 19.74 30.50
C ILE A 16 -2.54 18.47 30.33
N SER A 17 -2.48 17.54 31.28
CA SER A 17 -3.31 16.33 31.25
C SER A 17 -4.80 16.65 31.37
N TYR A 18 -5.17 17.70 32.10
CA TYR A 18 -6.56 18.17 32.19
C TYR A 18 -7.04 18.73 30.85
N VAL A 19 -6.25 19.59 30.21
CA VAL A 19 -6.55 20.14 28.88
C VAL A 19 -6.62 19.03 27.82
N LEU A 20 -5.72 18.04 27.87
CA LEU A 20 -5.77 16.89 26.97
C LEU A 20 -6.91 15.91 27.28
N SER A 21 -7.42 15.88 28.52
CA SER A 21 -8.59 15.08 28.91
C SER A 21 -9.93 15.69 28.50
N LEU A 22 -9.93 16.93 28.00
CA LEU A 22 -11.14 17.58 27.52
C LEU A 22 -11.76 16.74 26.39
N ARG A 23 -13.07 16.44 26.54
CA ARG A 23 -13.88 15.69 25.58
C ARG A 23 -13.67 16.10 24.10
N PRO A 24 -13.62 17.41 23.73
CA PRO A 24 -13.35 17.81 22.34
C PRO A 24 -11.94 17.46 21.86
N MET A 25 -10.92 17.58 22.71
CA MET A 25 -9.54 17.26 22.34
C MET A 25 -9.35 15.76 22.09
N VAL A 26 -9.98 14.93 22.92
CA VAL A 26 -10.01 13.47 22.74
C VAL A 26 -10.84 13.06 21.52
N LEU A 27 -11.89 13.82 21.16
CA LEU A 27 -12.63 13.60 19.91
C LEU A 27 -11.74 13.86 18.69
N ILE A 28 -11.02 14.99 18.65
CA ILE A 28 -10.09 15.33 17.57
C ILE A 28 -8.98 14.29 17.46
N GLY A 29 -8.42 13.85 18.59
CA GLY A 29 -7.38 12.82 18.63
C GLY A 29 -7.87 11.45 18.12
N ARG A 30 -9.14 11.10 18.31
CA ARG A 30 -9.73 9.88 17.74
C ARG A 30 -10.00 10.02 16.24
N LEU A 31 -10.46 11.19 15.80
CA LEU A 31 -10.76 11.44 14.39
C LEU A 31 -9.49 11.55 13.54
N SER A 32 -8.36 11.97 14.12
CA SER A 32 -7.09 12.15 13.38
C SER A 32 -6.60 10.86 12.74
N TYR A 33 -6.81 9.71 13.40
CA TYR A 33 -6.46 8.41 12.83
C TYR A 33 -7.28 8.10 11.57
N SER A 34 -8.61 8.26 11.65
CA SER A 34 -9.49 8.07 10.50
C SER A 34 -9.17 9.07 9.37
N LEU A 35 -8.87 10.32 9.71
CA LEU A 35 -8.49 11.37 8.75
C LEU A 35 -7.18 11.03 8.01
N TYR A 36 -6.19 10.55 8.74
CA TYR A 36 -4.94 10.09 8.16
C TYR A 36 -5.15 8.91 7.19
N LEU A 37 -6.07 8.01 7.47
CA LEU A 37 -6.34 6.87 6.58
C LEU A 37 -6.96 7.31 5.25
N TRP A 38 -7.94 8.22 5.28
CA TRP A 38 -8.75 8.56 4.11
C TRP A 38 -8.23 9.71 3.25
N HIS A 39 -7.41 10.62 3.79
CA HIS A 39 -6.93 11.77 2.99
C HIS A 39 -6.07 11.32 1.80
N TRP A 40 -5.21 10.30 1.97
CA TRP A 40 -4.34 9.78 0.92
C TRP A 40 -5.11 9.13 -0.23
N PRO A 41 -6.04 8.17 0.02
CA PRO A 41 -6.89 7.59 -1.02
C PRO A 41 -7.67 8.65 -1.79
N VAL A 42 -8.32 9.58 -1.08
CA VAL A 42 -9.13 10.64 -1.73
C VAL A 42 -8.25 11.48 -2.67
N LEU A 43 -7.07 11.89 -2.21
CA LEU A 43 -6.16 12.69 -3.02
C LEU A 43 -5.55 11.90 -4.19
N ALA A 44 -5.27 10.60 -3.99
CA ALA A 44 -4.78 9.71 -5.04
C ALA A 44 -5.82 9.50 -6.14
N PHE A 45 -7.09 9.23 -5.76
CA PHE A 45 -8.20 9.13 -6.72
C PHE A 45 -8.40 10.44 -7.47
N TYR A 46 -8.36 11.57 -6.77
CA TYR A 46 -8.50 12.86 -7.41
C TYR A 46 -7.41 13.10 -8.46
N ARG A 47 -6.14 12.87 -8.12
CA ARG A 47 -4.99 13.02 -9.04
C ARG A 47 -5.01 12.06 -10.22
N TYR A 48 -5.63 10.89 -10.06
CA TYR A 48 -5.75 9.91 -11.14
C TYR A 48 -6.76 10.36 -12.22
N TYR A 49 -7.86 10.98 -11.81
CA TYR A 49 -8.92 11.42 -12.72
C TYR A 49 -8.76 12.85 -13.23
N PHE A 50 -8.17 13.74 -12.43
CA PHE A 50 -8.06 15.17 -12.76
C PHE A 50 -6.59 15.61 -12.81
N ILE A 51 -6.19 16.16 -13.96
CA ILE A 51 -4.83 16.65 -14.21
C ILE A 51 -4.60 18.04 -13.57
N SER A 52 -5.64 18.87 -13.49
CA SER A 52 -5.59 20.21 -12.90
C SER A 52 -6.08 20.21 -11.46
N PHE A 53 -5.30 20.79 -10.54
CA PHE A 53 -5.63 20.87 -9.12
C PHE A 53 -5.96 22.33 -8.74
N THR A 54 -7.25 22.65 -8.56
CA THR A 54 -7.68 23.98 -8.11
C THR A 54 -7.83 24.01 -6.59
N ILE A 55 -7.76 25.20 -5.96
CA ILE A 55 -8.05 25.36 -4.51
C ILE A 55 -9.46 24.84 -4.15
N VAL A 56 -10.44 25.03 -5.04
CA VAL A 56 -11.82 24.58 -4.83
C VAL A 56 -11.86 23.05 -4.72
N ASP A 57 -11.10 22.36 -5.56
CA ASP A 57 -11.00 20.90 -5.55
C ASP A 57 -10.36 20.38 -4.27
N ALA A 58 -9.35 21.08 -3.75
CA ALA A 58 -8.72 20.76 -2.47
C ALA A 58 -9.72 20.85 -1.30
N ILE A 59 -10.58 21.88 -1.31
CA ILE A 59 -11.63 22.05 -0.29
C ILE A 59 -12.66 20.92 -0.39
N ILE A 60 -13.11 20.59 -1.60
CA ILE A 60 -14.06 19.49 -1.84
C ILE A 60 -13.46 18.16 -1.36
N CYS A 61 -12.21 17.86 -1.73
CA CYS A 61 -11.50 16.67 -1.28
C CYS A 61 -11.36 16.62 0.25
N GLY A 62 -11.08 17.77 0.89
CA GLY A 62 -11.02 17.90 2.33
C GLY A 62 -12.35 17.58 3.00
N VAL A 63 -13.45 18.13 2.49
CA VAL A 63 -14.81 17.86 3.00
C VAL A 63 -15.17 16.38 2.84
N ILE A 64 -14.90 15.80 1.67
CA ILE A 64 -15.13 14.36 1.42
C ILE A 64 -14.32 13.51 2.39
N THR A 65 -13.04 13.85 2.58
CA THR A 65 -12.15 13.16 3.52
C THR A 65 -12.70 13.20 4.94
N VAL A 66 -13.16 14.35 5.42
CA VAL A 66 -13.73 14.50 6.76
C VAL A 66 -15.01 13.68 6.91
N ILE A 67 -15.90 13.69 5.90
CA ILE A 67 -17.13 12.89 5.91
C ILE A 67 -16.81 11.39 5.95
N LEU A 68 -15.91 10.91 5.09
CA LEU A 68 -15.45 9.51 5.07
C LEU A 68 -14.81 9.12 6.40
N SER A 69 -14.00 10.01 6.97
CA SER A 69 -13.34 9.77 8.26
C SER A 69 -14.36 9.66 9.38
N PHE A 70 -15.38 10.51 9.40
CA PHE A 70 -16.45 10.47 10.40
C PHE A 70 -17.32 9.22 10.24
N ALA A 71 -17.68 8.85 9.00
CA ALA A 71 -18.42 7.63 8.72
C ALA A 71 -17.62 6.38 9.13
N SER A 72 -16.33 6.34 8.80
CA SER A 72 -15.41 5.26 9.20
C SER A 72 -15.29 5.16 10.72
N TRP A 73 -15.17 6.29 11.41
CA TRP A 73 -15.13 6.30 12.87
C TRP A 73 -16.43 5.74 13.48
N LEU A 74 -17.59 6.11 12.93
CA LEU A 74 -18.89 5.66 13.44
C LEU A 74 -19.18 4.19 13.14
N TRP A 75 -18.84 3.71 11.94
CA TRP A 75 -19.23 2.37 11.45
C TRP A 75 -18.15 1.30 11.54
N VAL A 76 -16.88 1.68 11.60
CA VAL A 76 -15.76 0.73 11.68
C VAL A 76 -15.19 0.78 13.09
N GLU A 77 -14.73 1.95 13.51
CA GLU A 77 -13.95 2.08 14.74
C GLU A 77 -14.80 1.90 16.01
N ASN A 78 -15.96 2.55 16.08
CA ASN A 78 -16.83 2.47 17.26
C ASN A 78 -17.43 1.07 17.52
N PRO A 79 -17.94 0.33 16.51
CA PRO A 79 -18.39 -1.04 16.72
C PRO A 79 -17.23 -2.00 16.97
N LEU A 80 -16.08 -1.88 16.28
CA LEU A 80 -14.92 -2.75 16.55
C LEU A 80 -14.37 -2.55 17.97
N ARG A 81 -14.42 -1.33 18.53
CA ARG A 81 -13.96 -1.06 19.90
C ARG A 81 -14.84 -1.72 20.98
N HIS A 82 -16.14 -1.88 20.71
CA HIS A 82 -17.08 -2.51 21.64
C HIS A 82 -17.42 -3.95 21.27
N ALA A 83 -17.01 -4.41 20.08
CA ALA A 83 -17.21 -5.77 19.65
C ALA A 83 -16.30 -6.70 20.46
N GLN A 84 -16.90 -7.51 21.31
CA GLN A 84 -16.22 -8.59 22.03
C GLN A 84 -15.99 -9.78 21.10
N ILE A 85 -15.21 -9.57 20.04
CA ILE A 85 -14.86 -10.62 19.08
C ILE A 85 -13.90 -11.58 19.80
N GLY A 86 -14.27 -12.85 19.90
CA GLY A 86 -13.42 -13.86 20.51
C GLY A 86 -12.05 -13.92 19.82
N LYS A 87 -10.95 -13.92 20.59
CA LYS A 87 -9.57 -13.85 20.10
C LYS A 87 -9.29 -14.80 18.91
N ARG A 88 -9.88 -16.00 18.92
CA ARG A 88 -9.77 -16.98 17.82
C ARG A 88 -10.22 -16.44 16.47
N TRP A 89 -11.32 -15.69 16.43
CA TRP A 89 -11.87 -15.12 15.20
C TRP A 89 -11.05 -13.93 14.72
N VAL A 90 -10.51 -13.13 15.65
CA VAL A 90 -9.57 -12.05 15.32
C VAL A 90 -8.34 -12.62 14.62
N TYR A 91 -7.69 -13.65 15.17
CA TYR A 91 -6.54 -14.30 14.54
C TYR A 91 -6.88 -14.96 13.19
N LEU A 92 -8.05 -15.60 13.08
CA LEU A 92 -8.48 -16.21 11.82
C LEU A 92 -8.67 -15.16 10.71
N PHE A 93 -9.38 -14.08 10.98
CA PHE A 93 -9.66 -13.04 9.99
C PHE A 93 -8.46 -12.14 9.68
N TYR A 94 -7.68 -11.73 10.69
CA TYR A 94 -6.55 -10.81 10.48
C TYR A 94 -5.25 -11.49 10.07
N LEU A 95 -5.06 -12.77 10.37
CA LEU A 95 -3.77 -13.45 10.19
C LEU A 95 -3.88 -14.57 9.14
N ILE A 96 -4.85 -15.47 9.28
CA ILE A 96 -4.95 -16.65 8.41
C ILE A 96 -5.53 -16.30 7.04
N LEU A 97 -6.57 -15.45 7.00
CA LEU A 97 -7.22 -15.08 5.75
C LEU A 97 -6.32 -14.32 4.75
N PRO A 98 -5.60 -13.23 5.13
CA PRO A 98 -4.72 -12.53 4.19
C PRO A 98 -3.52 -13.37 3.75
N ILE A 99 -2.96 -14.21 4.64
CA ILE A 99 -1.89 -15.14 4.29
C ILE A 99 -2.40 -16.19 3.30
N GLY A 100 -3.58 -16.76 3.56
CA GLY A 100 -4.22 -17.71 2.66
C GLY A 100 -4.46 -17.11 1.28
N CYS A 101 -5.04 -15.91 1.20
CA CYS A 101 -5.25 -15.21 -0.07
C CYS A 101 -3.92 -14.92 -0.79
N SER A 102 -2.90 -14.45 -0.07
CA SER A 102 -1.57 -14.19 -0.64
C SER A 102 -0.96 -15.46 -1.26
N VAL A 103 -1.05 -16.60 -0.57
CA VAL A 103 -0.53 -17.88 -1.07
C VAL A 103 -1.31 -18.37 -2.29
N VAL A 104 -2.64 -18.21 -2.31
CA VAL A 104 -3.46 -18.59 -3.47
C VAL A 104 -3.13 -17.74 -4.68
N ILE A 105 -2.99 -16.42 -4.51
CA ILE A 105 -2.59 -15.50 -5.58
C ILE A 105 -1.20 -15.86 -6.09
N ALA A 106 -0.23 -16.09 -5.20
CA ALA A 106 1.12 -16.51 -5.58
C ALA A 106 1.12 -17.82 -6.38
N LYS A 107 0.34 -18.82 -5.94
CA LYS A 107 0.17 -20.08 -6.68
C LYS A 107 -0.48 -19.87 -8.05
N GLN A 108 -1.50 -19.01 -8.14
CA GLN A 108 -2.14 -18.69 -9.42
C GLN A 108 -1.19 -17.99 -10.40
N ILE A 109 -0.28 -17.16 -9.90
CA ILE A 109 0.74 -16.49 -10.72
C ILE A 109 1.75 -17.52 -11.25
N VAL A 110 2.22 -18.44 -10.40
CA VAL A 110 3.17 -19.48 -10.79
C VAL A 110 2.55 -20.49 -11.76
N ALA A 111 1.28 -20.87 -11.56
CA ALA A 111 0.58 -21.83 -12.42
C ALA A 111 0.30 -21.28 -13.83
N GLN A 112 0.38 -19.96 -14.04
CA GLN A 112 0.17 -19.30 -15.33
C GLN A 112 1.50 -18.88 -15.99
N ASP A 113 2.65 -19.33 -15.50
CA ASP A 113 3.99 -18.85 -15.89
C ASP A 113 4.11 -17.31 -15.81
N GLY A 114 3.34 -16.71 -14.89
CA GLY A 114 3.19 -15.27 -14.72
C GLY A 114 2.02 -14.68 -15.53
N TYR A 115 2.16 -13.41 -15.90
CA TYR A 115 1.25 -12.72 -16.82
C TYR A 115 2.03 -12.39 -18.08
N PRO A 116 2.02 -13.26 -19.11
CA PRO A 116 2.79 -13.04 -20.34
C PRO A 116 2.42 -11.73 -21.03
N THR A 117 1.13 -11.36 -20.98
CA THR A 117 0.58 -10.09 -21.49
C THR A 117 1.02 -8.84 -20.70
N ARG A 118 1.81 -8.96 -19.63
CA ARG A 118 2.37 -7.79 -18.92
C ARG A 118 3.41 -7.03 -19.75
N PHE A 119 3.95 -7.67 -20.79
CA PHE A 119 5.05 -7.18 -21.60
C PHE A 119 4.64 -7.07 -23.07
N SER A 120 5.14 -6.03 -23.75
CA SER A 120 5.04 -5.91 -25.20
C SER A 120 5.73 -7.08 -25.88
N ASP A 121 5.30 -7.42 -27.11
CA ASP A 121 5.80 -8.58 -27.87
C ASP A 121 7.33 -8.61 -27.97
N SER A 122 7.97 -7.43 -28.07
CA SER A 122 9.42 -7.24 -28.07
C SER A 122 10.12 -7.72 -26.81
N VAL A 123 9.51 -7.48 -25.64
CA VAL A 123 10.08 -7.86 -24.34
C VAL A 123 9.83 -9.35 -24.08
N GLN A 124 8.69 -9.90 -24.53
CA GLN A 124 8.43 -11.34 -24.46
C GLN A 124 9.44 -12.17 -25.27
N ALA A 125 9.85 -11.68 -26.46
CA ALA A 125 10.88 -12.33 -27.28
C ALA A 125 12.26 -12.38 -26.58
N ILE A 126 12.64 -11.31 -25.87
CA ILE A 126 13.90 -11.25 -25.10
C ILE A 126 13.82 -12.16 -23.86
N PHE A 127 12.67 -12.21 -23.18
CA PHE A 127 12.45 -13.09 -22.03
C PHE A 127 12.45 -14.57 -22.41
N SER A 128 11.83 -14.95 -23.52
CA SER A 128 11.86 -16.34 -23.98
C SER A 128 13.29 -16.73 -24.36
N GLN A 129 14.02 -15.90 -25.11
CA GLN A 129 15.41 -16.16 -25.49
C GLN A 129 16.34 -16.25 -24.27
N SER A 130 16.19 -15.37 -23.29
CA SER A 130 16.98 -15.45 -22.05
C SER A 130 16.61 -16.64 -21.19
N ALA A 131 15.33 -17.03 -21.10
CA ALA A 131 14.91 -18.23 -20.37
C ALA A 131 15.53 -19.51 -20.94
N TYR A 132 15.65 -19.61 -22.28
CA TYR A 132 16.38 -20.72 -22.92
C TYR A 132 17.89 -20.66 -22.61
N THR A 133 18.51 -19.49 -22.66
CA THR A 133 19.93 -19.32 -22.30
C THR A 133 20.20 -19.64 -20.83
N PHE A 134 19.29 -19.33 -19.90
CA PHE A 134 19.45 -19.66 -18.48
C PHE A 134 19.33 -21.16 -18.19
N ASP A 135 18.43 -21.87 -18.87
CA ASP A 135 18.27 -23.32 -18.73
C ASP A 135 19.44 -24.08 -19.38
N ASP A 136 19.90 -23.63 -20.54
CA ASP A 136 21.10 -24.16 -21.21
C ASP A 136 22.39 -23.88 -20.41
N ASN A 137 22.52 -22.66 -19.86
CA ASN A 137 23.65 -22.27 -19.02
C ASN A 137 23.69 -23.07 -17.72
N LYS A 138 22.54 -23.46 -17.14
CA LYS A 138 22.51 -24.34 -15.94
C LYS A 138 23.21 -25.69 -16.19
N ASN A 139 23.18 -26.18 -17.43
CA ASN A 139 23.92 -27.36 -17.88
C ASN A 139 25.36 -27.03 -18.33
N HIS A 140 25.62 -25.79 -18.77
CA HIS A 140 26.91 -25.31 -19.29
C HIS A 140 27.79 -24.49 -18.31
N ARG A 141 27.47 -24.43 -17.01
CA ARG A 141 28.28 -23.74 -15.97
C ARG A 141 29.70 -24.31 -15.75
N MET A 142 30.28 -25.03 -16.70
CA MET A 142 31.71 -25.32 -16.74
C MET A 142 32.48 -24.62 -17.87
N GLN A 143 31.84 -23.88 -18.80
CA GLN A 143 32.60 -23.18 -19.83
C GLN A 143 32.12 -21.74 -20.07
N ILE A 144 32.88 -20.82 -19.45
CA ILE A 144 33.29 -19.50 -19.97
C ILE A 144 32.17 -18.45 -20.09
N VAL A 145 32.05 -17.65 -19.03
CA VAL A 145 31.47 -16.30 -19.06
C VAL A 145 32.51 -15.38 -19.71
N ASP A 146 32.56 -15.25 -21.05
CA ASP A 146 33.41 -14.23 -21.71
C ASP A 146 33.02 -13.90 -23.17
N SER A 147 31.82 -14.21 -23.63
CA SER A 147 31.45 -13.89 -25.01
C SER A 147 30.03 -13.33 -25.04
N TYR A 148 29.93 -12.01 -25.05
CA TYR A 148 29.03 -11.15 -25.85
C TYR A 148 28.92 -9.79 -25.15
N PRO A 149 29.36 -8.68 -25.76
CA PRO A 149 28.95 -7.37 -25.28
C PRO A 149 27.44 -7.25 -25.51
N PHE A 150 26.70 -6.90 -24.46
CA PHE A 150 25.29 -6.56 -24.55
C PHE A 150 25.15 -5.30 -25.41
N GLU A 151 24.96 -5.46 -26.71
CA GLU A 151 24.53 -4.36 -27.57
C GLU A 151 23.04 -4.12 -27.31
N SER A 152 22.73 -3.02 -26.62
CA SER A 152 21.36 -2.56 -26.45
C SER A 152 20.79 -2.16 -27.81
N PRO A 153 19.60 -2.65 -28.23
CA PRO A 153 18.91 -2.07 -29.37
C PRO A 153 18.61 -0.61 -29.02
N VAL A 154 19.12 0.30 -29.82
CA VAL A 154 18.85 1.74 -29.68
C VAL A 154 17.34 1.93 -29.85
N ILE A 155 16.68 2.42 -28.80
CA ILE A 155 15.26 2.80 -28.82
C ILE A 155 15.15 4.08 -29.66
N GLY A 156 15.21 3.94 -30.98
CA GLY A 156 15.24 5.05 -31.94
C GLY A 156 14.53 4.79 -33.26
N ASP A 157 14.39 3.53 -33.68
CA ASP A 157 14.02 3.23 -35.07
C ASP A 157 12.56 2.76 -35.25
N ILE A 158 11.64 3.19 -34.39
CA ILE A 158 10.20 3.06 -34.65
C ILE A 158 9.78 4.25 -35.53
N GLU A 159 10.30 4.30 -36.76
CA GLU A 159 9.72 5.15 -37.80
C GLU A 159 8.38 4.57 -38.24
N GLN A 160 7.42 5.48 -38.32
CA GLN A 160 6.02 5.24 -38.63
C GLN A 160 5.82 4.88 -40.11
N PRO A 161 4.82 4.05 -40.45
CA PRO A 161 4.06 4.24 -41.68
C PRO A 161 2.86 5.16 -41.47
#